data_AF-A0A396KFQ3-F1
#
_entry.id   AF-A0A396KFQ3-F1
#
_cell.length_a   1.000
_cell.length_b   1.000
_cell.length_c   1.000
_cell.angle_alpha   90.00
_cell.angle_beta   90.00
_cell.angle_gamma   90.00
#
_symmetry.space_group_name_H-M   'P 1'
#
loop_
_entity.id
_entity.type
_entity.pdbx_description
1 polymer ?
#
loop_
_entity_poly.entity_id
_entity_poly.type
_entity_poly.pdbx_seq_one_letter_code
_entity_poly.pdbx_strand_id
1 'polypeptide(L)'
;MQRVHFYVGENKSIGLRIHARDQAPFTIRDATWELKGNYETEAQGECEINGDVIRAMIAPQKRVTYRLYFTYKVAEEILMECIEVVAE
;
A
#
# COMPACT_ATOMS: atom_id res chain seq x y z
N MET A 1 9.36 7.74 6.35
CA MET A 1 8.48 6.56 6.26
C MET A 1 7.17 6.93 6.91
N GLN A 2 6.04 6.80 6.21
CA GLN A 2 4.74 7.09 6.79
C GLN A 2 4.33 5.96 7.75
N ARG A 3 3.60 6.30 8.81
CA ARG A 3 3.12 5.36 9.82
C ARG A 3 1.63 5.55 10.03
N VAL A 4 0.90 4.45 10.12
CA VAL A 4 -0.54 4.42 10.42
C VAL A 4 -0.84 3.42 11.53
N HIS A 5 -1.91 3.68 12.29
CA HIS A 5 -2.33 2.86 13.42
C HIS A 5 -3.63 2.14 13.11
N PHE A 6 -3.71 0.88 13.51
CA PHE A 6 -4.85 -0.02 13.34
C PHE A 6 -5.18 -0.68 14.68
N TYR A 7 -6.45 -0.97 14.90
CA TYR A 7 -6.80 -2.00 15.87
C TYR A 7 -6.65 -3.38 15.22
N VAL A 8 -6.25 -4.38 15.99
CA VAL A 8 -6.20 -5.76 15.46
C VAL A 8 -7.57 -6.21 14.95
N GLY A 9 -7.60 -6.72 13.72
CA GLY A 9 -8.80 -7.15 13.00
C GLY A 9 -9.56 -6.00 12.31
N GLU A 10 -9.14 -4.76 12.48
CA GLU A 10 -9.78 -3.61 11.85
C GLU A 10 -9.57 -3.60 10.34
N ASN A 11 -10.67 -3.62 9.59
CA ASN A 11 -10.64 -3.57 8.14
C ASN A 11 -10.76 -2.12 7.64
N LYS A 12 -9.68 -1.56 7.09
CA LYS A 12 -9.63 -0.18 6.58
C LYS A 12 -8.82 -0.10 5.29
N SER A 13 -9.13 0.93 4.50
CA SER A 13 -8.38 1.25 3.29
C SER A 13 -7.25 2.23 3.56
N ILE A 14 -6.06 1.96 3.03
CA ILE A 14 -4.94 2.91 2.94
C ILE A 14 -4.79 3.34 1.49
N GLY A 15 -4.76 4.65 1.25
CA GLY A 15 -4.60 5.23 -0.08
C GLY A 15 -3.26 5.93 -0.25
N LEU A 16 -2.60 5.71 -1.38
CA LEU A 16 -1.44 6.46 -1.85
C LEU A 16 -1.84 7.33 -3.03
N ARG A 17 -1.53 8.63 -2.97
CA ARG A 17 -1.64 9.53 -4.11
C ARG A 17 -0.27 9.69 -4.76
N ILE A 18 -0.19 9.29 -6.03
CA ILE A 18 1.01 9.38 -6.85
C ILE A 18 0.95 10.68 -7.64
N HIS A 19 2.08 11.36 -7.81
CA HIS A 19 2.16 12.55 -8.65
C HIS A 19 3.51 12.57 -9.36
N ALA A 20 3.49 12.94 -10.65
CA ALA A 20 4.72 13.21 -11.38
C ALA A 20 5.33 14.52 -10.87
N ARG A 21 6.65 14.55 -10.68
CA ARG A 21 7.36 15.73 -10.15
C ARG A 21 7.18 16.98 -11.03
N ASP A 22 7.11 16.77 -12.33
CA ASP A 22 6.89 17.80 -13.36
C ASP A 22 5.41 18.03 -13.69
N GLN A 23 4.50 17.38 -12.96
CA GLN A 23 3.05 17.41 -13.19
C GLN A 23 2.63 16.86 -14.56
N ALA A 24 3.49 16.11 -15.25
CA ALA A 24 3.13 15.46 -16.50
C ALA A 24 2.00 14.45 -16.29
N PRO A 25 1.08 14.29 -17.26
CA PRO A 25 0.06 13.27 -17.20
C PRO A 25 0.70 11.88 -17.23
N PHE A 26 0.20 10.98 -16.39
CA PHE A 26 0.65 9.60 -16.33
C PHE A 26 -0.55 8.65 -16.15
N THR A 27 -0.29 7.36 -16.28
CA THR A 27 -1.31 6.32 -16.07
C THR A 27 -0.70 5.19 -15.28
N ILE A 28 -1.34 4.84 -14.17
CA ILE A 28 -1.00 3.67 -13.37
C ILE A 28 -1.63 2.47 -14.07
N ARG A 29 -0.79 1.56 -14.56
CA ARG A 29 -1.21 0.41 -15.36
C ARG A 29 -1.61 -0.79 -14.50
N ASP A 30 -0.99 -0.91 -13.34
CA ASP A 30 -1.10 -2.06 -12.45
C ASP A 30 -0.64 -1.64 -11.06
N ALA A 31 -1.23 -2.21 -10.01
CA ALA A 31 -0.86 -1.94 -8.64
C ALA A 31 -1.27 -3.09 -7.71
N THR A 32 -0.34 -3.53 -6.87
CA THR A 32 -0.53 -4.59 -5.87
C THR A 32 -0.02 -4.15 -4.51
N TRP A 33 -0.45 -4.84 -3.47
CA TRP A 33 0.00 -4.60 -2.11
C TRP A 33 0.33 -5.92 -1.38
N GLU A 34 1.30 -5.85 -0.46
CA GLU A 34 1.68 -6.94 0.44
C GLU A 34 1.83 -6.42 1.86
N LEU A 35 1.11 -7.02 2.81
CA LEU A 35 1.22 -6.75 4.24
C LEU A 35 2.13 -7.80 4.89
N LYS A 36 3.31 -7.38 5.34
CA LYS A 36 4.33 -8.26 5.93
C LYS A 36 4.52 -7.98 7.42
N GLY A 37 4.39 -9.01 8.25
CA GLY A 37 4.65 -8.98 9.69
C GLY A 37 5.71 -10.02 10.06
N ASN A 38 6.70 -9.64 10.87
CA ASN A 38 7.77 -10.56 11.28
C ASN A 38 8.44 -11.34 10.13
N TYR A 39 8.73 -10.65 9.02
CA TYR A 39 9.32 -11.21 7.79
C TYR A 39 8.43 -12.16 6.96
N GLU A 40 7.20 -12.43 7.38
CA GLU A 40 6.23 -13.23 6.63
C GLU A 40 5.14 -12.36 6.01
N THR A 41 4.67 -12.72 4.82
CA THR A 41 3.49 -12.10 4.22
C THR A 41 2.23 -12.62 4.93
N GLU A 42 1.51 -11.73 5.60
CA GLU A 42 0.22 -12.06 6.22
C GLU A 42 -0.92 -12.00 5.20
N ALA A 43 -0.90 -11.00 4.32
CA ALA A 43 -1.90 -10.81 3.28
C ALA A 43 -1.31 -10.07 2.08
N GLN A 44 -1.92 -10.24 0.92
CA GLN A 44 -1.57 -9.52 -0.30
C GLN A 44 -2.79 -9.43 -1.22
N GLY A 45 -2.77 -8.49 -2.16
CA GLY A 45 -3.85 -8.32 -3.12
C GLY A 45 -3.56 -7.26 -4.18
N GLU A 46 -4.56 -7.03 -5.01
CA GLU A 46 -4.57 -5.92 -5.98
C GLU A 46 -5.01 -4.63 -5.31
N CYS A 47 -4.48 -3.50 -5.79
CA CYS A 47 -4.95 -2.18 -5.39
C CYS A 47 -6.12 -1.75 -6.27
N GLU A 48 -7.07 -1.02 -5.68
CA GLU A 48 -8.04 -0.26 -6.45
C GLU A 48 -7.36 0.99 -7.03
N ILE A 49 -7.35 1.13 -8.36
CA ILE A 49 -6.75 2.26 -9.06
C ILE A 49 -7.85 3.26 -9.43
N ASN A 50 -7.75 4.48 -8.89
CA ASN A 50 -8.67 5.58 -9.15
C ASN A 50 -7.88 6.82 -9.58
N GLY A 51 -7.60 6.93 -10.88
CA GLY A 51 -6.80 8.02 -11.44
C GLY A 51 -5.37 7.99 -10.92
N ASP A 52 -5.01 8.99 -10.11
CA ASP A 52 -3.70 9.16 -9.49
C ASP A 52 -3.60 8.52 -8.08
N VAL A 53 -4.66 7.86 -7.61
CA VAL A 53 -4.72 7.22 -6.29
C VAL A 53 -4.81 5.70 -6.42
N ILE A 54 -3.99 4.99 -5.65
CA ILE A 54 -4.11 3.54 -5.43
C ILE A 54 -4.57 3.27 -3.99
N ARG A 55 -5.46 2.30 -3.78
CA ARG A 55 -5.95 1.92 -2.45
C ARG A 55 -5.77 0.43 -2.18
N ALA A 56 -5.28 0.12 -0.98
CA ALA A 56 -5.25 -1.23 -0.44
C ALA A 56 -6.25 -1.34 0.71
N MET A 57 -7.09 -2.37 0.70
CA MET A 57 -7.93 -2.74 1.82
C MET A 57 -7.21 -3.80 2.65
N ILE A 58 -6.88 -3.48 3.90
CA ILE A 58 -6.11 -4.38 4.77
C ILE A 58 -6.80 -4.56 6.12
N ALA A 59 -6.56 -5.72 6.74
CA ALA A 59 -7.02 -6.03 8.08
C ALA A 59 -5.90 -6.79 8.82
N PRO A 60 -4.97 -6.09 9.50
CA PRO A 60 -3.89 -6.74 10.26
C PRO A 60 -4.44 -7.62 11.38
N GLN A 61 -3.96 -8.86 11.51
CA GLN A 61 -4.55 -9.87 12.40
C GLN A 61 -3.78 -10.11 13.71
N LYS A 62 -2.60 -9.52 13.89
CA LYS A 62 -1.74 -9.72 15.07
C LYS A 62 -1.28 -8.37 15.63
N ARG A 63 -1.05 -8.33 16.94
CA ARG A 63 -0.49 -7.15 17.64
C ARG A 63 1.01 -7.02 17.35
N VAL A 64 1.36 -6.53 16.18
CA VAL A 64 2.75 -6.31 15.73
C VAL A 64 2.83 -5.09 14.82
N THR A 65 4.07 -4.65 14.55
CA THR A 65 4.34 -3.68 13.48
C THR A 65 4.53 -4.41 12.16
N TYR A 66 3.70 -4.06 11.19
CA TYR A 66 3.76 -4.55 9.82
C TYR A 66 4.43 -3.54 8.90
N ARG A 67 4.89 -4.05 7.76
CA ARG A 67 5.26 -3.25 6.59
C ARG A 67 4.27 -3.53 5.47
N LEU A 68 3.54 -2.50 5.06
CA LEU A 68 2.67 -2.54 3.89
C LEU A 68 3.46 -2.03 2.69
N TYR A 69 3.76 -2.93 1.77
CA TYR A 69 4.41 -2.63 0.51
C TYR A 69 3.36 -2.41 -0.56
N PHE A 70 3.47 -1.32 -1.29
CA PHE A 70 2.74 -1.09 -2.53
C PHE A 70 3.71 -1.23 -3.68
N THR A 71 3.35 -2.01 -4.70
CA THR A 71 4.10 -2.09 -5.96
C THR A 71 3.17 -1.62 -7.06
N TYR A 72 3.60 -0.66 -7.88
CA TYR A 72 2.76 -0.12 -8.95
C TYR A 72 3.58 0.18 -10.20
N LYS A 73 2.90 0.15 -11.35
CA LYS A 73 3.52 0.34 -12.67
C LYS A 73 3.04 1.63 -13.32
N VAL A 74 3.99 2.48 -13.71
CA VAL A 74 3.74 3.70 -14.50
C VAL A 74 4.64 3.63 -15.73
N ALA A 75 4.06 3.72 -16.92
CA ALA A 75 4.78 3.46 -18.18
C ALA A 75 5.54 2.11 -18.15
N GLU A 76 6.88 2.14 -18.16
CA GLU A 76 7.76 0.97 -18.06
C GLU A 76 8.41 0.82 -16.68
N GLU A 77 8.13 1.76 -15.77
CA GLU A 77 8.70 1.78 -14.43
C GLU A 77 7.87 0.91 -13.49
N ILE A 78 8.57 0.17 -12.63
CA ILE A 78 7.99 -0.55 -11.50
C ILE A 78 8.49 0.12 -10.23
N LEU A 79 7.57 0.73 -9.49
CA LEU A 79 7.87 1.52 -8.31
C LEU A 79 7.34 0.82 -7.07
N MET A 80 8.03 1.02 -5.94
CA MET A 80 7.66 0.42 -4.67
C MET A 80 7.67 1.45 -3.55
N GLU A 81 6.60 1.48 -2.77
CA GLU A 81 6.46 2.32 -1.58
C GLU A 81 6.18 1.46 -0.34
N CYS A 82 6.67 1.90 0.82
CA CYS A 82 6.52 1.17 2.07
C CYS A 82 5.94 2.06 3.17
N ILE A 83 4.85 1.59 3.78
CA ILE A 83 4.17 2.24 4.90
C ILE A 83 4.29 1.33 6.13
N GLU A 84 4.61 1.92 7.27
CA GLU A 84 4.58 1.21 8.56
C GLU A 84 3.14 1.16 9.08
N VAL A 85 2.65 -0.03 9.41
CA VAL A 85 1.32 -0.25 9.97
C VAL A 85 1.49 -0.82 11.37
N VAL A 86 1.11 -0.06 12.40
CA VAL A 86 1.18 -0.52 13.79
C VAL A 86 -0.19 -1.00 14.22
N ALA A 87 -0.31 -2.29 14.52
CA ALA A 87 -1.55 -2.91 14.96
C ALA A 87 -1.54 -3.10 16.49
N GLU A 88 -2.48 -2.46 17.18
CA GLU A 88 -2.57 -2.40 18.65
C GLU A 88 -3.89 -2.97 19.19
#